data_AF-A0A432HFC6-F1
#
_entry.id   AF-A0A432HFC6-F1
#
_cell.length_a   1.000
_cell.length_b   1.000
_cell.length_c   1.000
_cell.angle_alpha   90.00
_cell.angle_beta   90.00
_cell.angle_gamma   90.00
#
_symmetry.space_group_name_H-M   'P 1'
#
loop_
_entity.id
_entity.type
_entity.pdbx_description
1 polymer ?
#
loop_
_entity_poly.entity_id
_entity_poly.type
_entity_poly.pdbx_seq_one_letter_code
_entity_poly.pdbx_strand_id
1 'polypeptide(L)'
;TLERDIFLATPRHPRWKDEMITKAHDGLVGALNILFSKSNMGKVGLSEVSVAQWKQVQSIVLANEGTLVSECGRLMGRLDLLVADLDENGDSKGWIVADLKTGNPPKQKLNEKVSRQLRFYRDLLKAINPDHPPVYAEGWYSSNQTIHRADGPSVLDEAFAAWEGMRPTEEPLEGTPGDVQCGFCEWKAWCPIWWAARRDGTLSPGSMFRDEVVRAVRFDRESGAALFERMPPLGDEGELAHSDHRFGAILRDQALDQMRELMDSGYEGAIFLGSVRVDGKIVHLGDWCEVLPWTPLLKSIRE
;
A
#
# COMPACT_ATOMS: atom_id res chain seq x y z
N THR A 1 20.54 -2.79 3.83
CA THR A 1 20.64 -4.25 4.02
C THR A 1 20.27 -4.89 2.70
N LEU A 2 20.74 -6.10 2.44
CA LEU A 2 20.44 -6.82 1.21
C LEU A 2 18.93 -6.89 0.94
N GLU A 3 18.11 -7.09 1.97
CA GLU A 3 16.65 -7.13 1.84
C GLU A 3 16.06 -5.80 1.37
N ARG A 4 16.54 -4.67 1.91
CA ARG A 4 16.12 -3.33 1.47
C ARG A 4 16.50 -3.08 0.02
N ASP A 5 17.72 -3.47 -0.36
CA ASP A 5 18.24 -3.16 -1.69
C ASP A 5 17.54 -4.03 -2.76
N ILE A 6 17.22 -5.30 -2.46
CA ILE A 6 16.36 -6.17 -3.29
C ILE A 6 14.94 -5.58 -3.40
N PHE A 7 14.36 -5.14 -2.28
CA PHE A 7 13.02 -4.55 -2.27
C PHE A 7 12.94 -3.31 -3.16
N LEU A 8 13.91 -2.39 -3.05
CA LEU A 8 13.93 -1.14 -3.81
C LEU A 8 14.28 -1.34 -5.30
N ALA A 9 15.05 -2.37 -5.64
CA ALA A 9 15.43 -2.67 -7.02
C ALA A 9 14.31 -3.34 -7.84
N THR A 10 13.29 -3.92 -7.18
CA THR A 10 12.22 -4.65 -7.86
C THR A 10 11.23 -3.65 -8.50
N PRO A 11 11.06 -3.62 -9.84
CA PRO A 11 10.11 -2.70 -10.47
C PRO A 11 8.67 -3.14 -10.16
N ARG A 12 7.88 -2.28 -9.50
CA ARG A 12 6.50 -2.61 -9.06
C ARG A 12 5.42 -1.66 -9.59
N HIS A 13 5.78 -0.75 -10.48
CA HIS A 13 4.84 0.24 -10.98
C HIS A 13 4.29 -0.18 -12.34
N PRO A 14 2.96 -0.35 -12.47
CA PRO A 14 2.36 -0.59 -13.77
C PRO A 14 2.62 0.61 -14.68
N ARG A 15 2.74 0.37 -16.00
CA ARG A 15 2.87 1.45 -16.98
C ARG A 15 1.73 2.45 -16.84
N TRP A 16 2.05 3.74 -16.99
CA TRP A 16 1.02 4.79 -17.06
C TRP A 16 0.05 4.47 -18.20
N LYS A 17 -1.25 4.56 -17.93
CA LYS A 17 -2.29 4.42 -18.94
C LYS A 17 -2.81 5.80 -19.28
N ASP A 18 -2.72 6.20 -20.54
CA ASP A 18 -3.10 7.56 -20.97
C ASP A 18 -4.55 7.91 -20.60
N GLU A 19 -5.46 6.92 -20.61
CA GLU A 19 -6.85 7.04 -20.17
C GLU A 19 -7.01 7.48 -18.69
N MET A 20 -5.96 7.37 -17.87
CA MET A 20 -5.96 7.80 -16.47
C MET A 20 -5.81 9.32 -16.29
N ILE A 21 -5.48 10.07 -17.35
CA ILE A 21 -5.30 11.54 -17.28
C ILE A 21 -6.57 12.24 -16.81
N THR A 22 -7.74 11.83 -17.33
CA THR A 22 -9.03 12.41 -16.96
C THR A 22 -9.33 12.14 -15.49
N LYS A 23 -9.07 10.91 -15.01
CA LYS A 23 -9.25 10.54 -13.61
C LYS A 23 -8.34 11.34 -12.68
N ALA A 24 -7.09 11.58 -13.09
CA ALA A 24 -6.15 12.40 -12.32
C ALA A 24 -6.62 13.86 -12.24
N HIS A 25 -7.09 14.42 -13.37
CA HIS A 25 -7.65 15.76 -13.43
C HIS A 25 -8.90 15.89 -12.54
N ASP A 26 -9.84 14.95 -12.60
CA ASP A 26 -11.03 14.94 -11.75
C ASP A 26 -10.66 14.85 -10.26
N GLY A 27 -9.63 14.06 -9.93
CA GLY A 27 -9.05 13.99 -8.59
C GLY A 27 -8.47 15.33 -8.14
N LEU A 28 -7.76 16.06 -8.99
CA LEU A 28 -7.24 17.40 -8.69
C LEU A 28 -8.39 18.39 -8.42
N VAL A 29 -9.39 18.43 -9.31
CA VAL A 29 -10.58 19.26 -9.15
C VAL A 29 -11.31 18.95 -7.84
N GLY A 30 -11.46 17.66 -7.52
CA GLY A 30 -12.10 17.23 -6.28
C GLY A 30 -11.34 17.68 -5.02
N ALA A 31 -10.02 17.53 -5.01
CA ALA A 31 -9.18 17.97 -3.90
C ALA A 31 -9.24 19.49 -3.69
N LEU A 32 -9.17 20.27 -4.77
CA LEU A 32 -9.23 21.73 -4.71
C LEU A 32 -10.60 22.22 -4.23
N ASN A 33 -11.69 21.58 -4.64
CA ASN A 33 -13.02 21.89 -4.12
C ASN A 33 -13.18 21.65 -2.61
N ILE A 34 -12.51 20.63 -2.07
CA ILE A 34 -12.46 20.42 -0.62
C ILE A 34 -11.69 21.57 0.06
N LEU A 35 -10.55 21.99 -0.50
CA LEU A 35 -9.79 23.13 0.03
C LEU A 35 -10.58 24.44 0.01
N PHE A 36 -11.31 24.70 -1.08
CA PHE A 36 -12.19 25.86 -1.18
C PHE A 36 -13.26 25.85 -0.09
N SER A 37 -13.93 24.71 0.12
CA SER A 37 -14.96 24.62 1.16
C SER A 37 -14.40 24.85 2.56
N LYS A 38 -13.18 24.38 2.85
CA LYS A 38 -12.48 24.65 4.12
C LYS A 38 -12.06 26.10 4.31
N SER A 39 -11.95 26.86 3.21
CA SER A 39 -11.61 28.28 3.23
C SER A 39 -12.85 29.19 3.29
N ASN A 40 -14.02 28.64 3.64
CA ASN A 40 -15.34 29.29 3.55
C ASN A 40 -15.69 29.82 2.15
N MET A 41 -15.10 29.21 1.12
CA MET A 41 -15.45 29.50 -0.27
C MET A 41 -16.46 28.47 -0.77
N GLY A 42 -17.37 28.92 -1.63
CA GLY A 42 -18.22 28.00 -2.38
C GLY A 42 -17.41 27.14 -3.36
N LYS A 43 -18.08 26.23 -4.08
CA LYS A 43 -17.45 25.54 -5.21
C LYS A 43 -17.17 26.55 -6.32
N VAL A 44 -15.93 26.58 -6.80
CA VAL A 44 -15.47 27.47 -7.88
C VAL A 44 -14.82 26.59 -8.95
N GLY A 45 -15.13 26.84 -10.23
CA GLY A 45 -14.43 26.16 -11.31
C GLY A 45 -12.95 26.52 -11.32
N LEU A 46 -12.05 25.56 -11.59
CA LEU A 46 -10.61 25.83 -11.53
C LEU A 46 -10.16 26.99 -12.44
N SER A 47 -10.80 27.13 -13.62
CA SER A 47 -10.56 28.24 -14.56
C SER A 47 -11.03 29.61 -14.06
N GLU A 48 -11.83 29.64 -12.99
CA GLU A 48 -12.46 30.84 -12.45
C GLU A 48 -11.81 31.28 -11.13
N VAL A 49 -10.83 30.52 -10.62
CA VAL A 49 -10.12 30.83 -9.39
C VAL A 49 -9.24 32.05 -9.60
N SER A 50 -9.61 33.15 -8.96
CA SER A 50 -8.81 34.38 -8.95
C SER A 50 -7.59 34.27 -8.03
N VAL A 51 -6.60 35.14 -8.26
CA VAL A 51 -5.41 35.25 -7.38
C VAL A 51 -5.81 35.58 -5.93
N ALA A 52 -6.86 36.38 -5.72
CA ALA A 52 -7.33 36.73 -4.38
C ALA A 52 -7.91 35.52 -3.65
N GLN A 53 -8.74 34.73 -4.33
CA GLN A 53 -9.28 33.48 -3.81
C GLN A 53 -8.17 32.47 -3.49
N TRP A 54 -7.16 32.35 -4.36
CA TRP A 54 -6.03 31.48 -4.08
C TRP A 54 -5.24 31.92 -2.85
N LYS A 55 -5.01 33.23 -2.67
CA LYS A 55 -4.38 33.76 -1.45
C LYS A 55 -5.19 33.46 -0.20
N GLN A 56 -6.52 33.50 -0.28
CA GLN A 56 -7.40 33.12 0.83
C GLN A 56 -7.21 31.64 1.20
N VAL A 57 -7.20 30.72 0.23
CA VAL A 57 -6.91 29.30 0.49
C VAL A 57 -5.54 29.11 1.10
N GLN A 58 -4.51 29.78 0.58
CA GLN A 58 -3.15 29.67 1.11
C GLN A 58 -3.06 30.19 2.56
N SER A 59 -3.86 31.19 2.93
CA SER A 59 -3.83 31.77 4.28
C SER A 59 -4.29 30.80 5.38
N ILE A 60 -5.09 29.78 5.03
CA ILE A 60 -5.53 28.76 5.99
C ILE A 60 -4.56 27.59 6.10
N VAL A 61 -3.59 27.46 5.19
CA VAL A 61 -2.61 26.37 5.21
C VAL A 61 -1.50 26.71 6.20
N LEU A 62 -1.41 25.93 7.27
CA LEU A 62 -0.42 26.09 8.33
C LEU A 62 0.87 25.32 8.01
N ALA A 63 0.74 24.16 7.37
CA ALA A 63 1.87 23.39 6.85
C ALA A 63 1.44 22.51 5.68
N ASN A 64 2.35 22.28 4.73
CA ASN A 64 2.22 21.30 3.65
C ASN A 64 3.42 20.35 3.68
N GLU A 65 3.20 19.06 3.47
CA GLU A 65 4.28 18.04 3.52
C GLU A 65 5.13 18.11 4.81
N GLY A 66 4.52 18.56 5.92
CA GLY A 66 5.21 18.85 7.17
C GLY A 66 5.71 17.58 7.86
N THR A 67 6.97 17.58 8.29
CA THR A 67 7.55 16.45 9.03
C THR A 67 7.22 16.57 10.52
N LEU A 68 6.66 15.52 11.09
CA LEU A 68 6.42 15.36 12.53
C LEU A 68 7.42 14.36 13.09
N VAL A 69 8.06 14.71 14.22
CA VAL A 69 9.02 13.84 14.90
C VAL A 69 8.77 13.92 16.40
N SER A 70 8.56 12.78 17.06
CA SER A 70 8.43 12.72 18.52
C SER A 70 9.68 13.27 19.21
N GLU A 71 9.57 13.77 20.43
CA GLU A 71 10.70 14.31 21.20
C GLU A 71 11.90 13.35 21.28
N CYS A 72 11.65 12.05 21.42
CA CYS A 72 12.68 11.01 21.48
C CYS A 72 13.17 10.51 20.11
N GLY A 73 12.68 11.08 19.00
CA GLY A 73 13.09 10.75 17.63
C GLY A 73 12.57 9.42 17.06
N ARG A 74 11.76 8.66 17.80
CA ARG A 74 11.36 7.30 17.42
C ARG A 74 10.16 7.26 16.47
N LEU A 75 9.14 8.06 16.75
CA LEU A 75 7.94 8.17 15.92
C LEU A 75 8.10 9.34 14.96
N MET A 76 7.84 9.09 13.68
CA MET A 76 7.89 10.09 12.64
C MET A 76 6.68 9.98 11.73
N GLY A 77 6.24 11.09 11.16
CA GLY A 77 5.19 11.14 10.16
C GLY A 77 5.39 12.31 9.21
N ARG A 78 4.79 12.22 8.02
CA ARG A 78 4.70 13.35 7.10
C ARG A 78 3.23 13.67 6.88
N LEU A 79 2.85 14.89 7.25
CA LEU A 79 1.52 15.42 7.00
C LEU A 79 1.37 15.68 5.51
N ASP A 80 0.22 15.36 4.91
CA ASP A 80 -0.09 15.94 3.59
C ASP A 80 -0.38 17.43 3.77
N LEU A 81 -1.27 17.75 4.71
CA LEU A 81 -1.69 19.12 4.98
C LEU A 81 -2.09 19.34 6.45
N LEU A 82 -1.72 20.50 6.97
CA LEU A 82 -2.26 21.07 8.21
C LEU A 82 -2.96 22.38 7.87
N VAL A 83 -4.24 22.50 8.20
CA VAL A 83 -5.02 23.72 7.94
C VAL A 83 -5.69 24.24 9.19
N ALA A 84 -5.94 25.55 9.22
CA ALA A 84 -6.82 26.16 10.20
C ALA A 84 -8.27 25.65 9.98
N ASP A 85 -8.93 25.26 11.07
CA ASP A 85 -10.36 24.98 11.10
C ASP A 85 -11.08 26.31 11.28
N LEU A 86 -11.69 26.83 10.21
CA LEU A 86 -12.41 28.08 10.29
C LEU A 86 -13.82 27.89 10.84
N ASP A 87 -14.32 28.88 11.57
CA ASP A 87 -15.73 29.05 11.86
C ASP A 87 -16.46 29.79 10.73
N GLU A 88 -17.75 30.08 10.89
CA GLU A 88 -18.55 30.77 9.88
C GLU A 88 -18.09 32.23 9.62
N ASN A 89 -17.39 32.84 10.56
CA ASN A 89 -16.85 34.20 10.45
C ASN A 89 -15.46 34.24 9.81
N GLY A 90 -14.84 33.07 9.61
CA GLY A 90 -13.48 32.95 9.09
C GLY A 90 -12.40 32.98 10.18
N ASP A 91 -12.80 32.91 11.45
CA ASP A 91 -11.87 32.84 12.58
C ASP A 91 -11.45 31.39 12.83
N SER A 92 -10.18 31.17 13.14
CA SER A 92 -9.65 29.83 13.41
C SER A 92 -10.11 29.34 14.78
N LYS A 93 -10.92 28.27 14.83
CA LYS A 93 -11.36 27.58 16.06
C LYS A 93 -10.50 26.38 16.43
N GLY A 94 -9.57 25.98 15.56
CA GLY A 94 -8.76 24.78 15.74
C GLY A 94 -7.87 24.49 14.54
N TRP A 95 -7.26 23.32 14.53
CA TRP A 95 -6.48 22.81 13.40
C TRP A 95 -7.04 21.50 12.88
N ILE A 96 -6.90 21.27 11.58
CA ILE A 96 -7.23 20.01 10.92
C ILE A 96 -5.96 19.44 10.30
N VAL A 97 -5.58 18.26 10.77
CA VAL A 97 -4.68 17.36 10.05
C VAL A 97 -5.47 16.69 8.94
N ALA A 98 -5.13 16.99 7.70
CA ALA A 98 -5.78 16.43 6.53
C ALA A 98 -4.84 15.49 5.78
N ASP A 99 -5.38 14.36 5.35
CA ASP A 99 -4.71 13.39 4.49
C ASP A 99 -5.54 13.20 3.21
N LEU A 100 -4.90 13.37 2.05
CA LEU A 100 -5.56 13.31 0.76
C LEU A 100 -5.59 11.88 0.23
N LYS A 101 -6.80 11.36 0.00
CA LYS A 101 -7.02 10.01 -0.52
C LYS A 101 -7.57 10.06 -1.95
N THR A 102 -6.87 9.37 -2.85
CA THR A 102 -7.28 9.14 -4.25
C THR A 102 -7.95 7.78 -4.47
N GLY A 103 -7.95 6.92 -3.44
CA GLY A 103 -8.56 5.59 -3.45
C GLY A 103 -10.08 5.61 -3.25
N ASN A 104 -10.66 4.42 -3.11
CA ASN A 104 -12.10 4.27 -2.93
C ASN A 104 -12.58 4.95 -1.62
N PRO A 105 -13.59 5.83 -1.69
CA PRO A 105 -14.20 6.41 -0.51
C PRO A 105 -14.82 5.34 0.41
N PRO A 106 -14.80 5.54 1.73
CA PRO A 106 -15.45 4.63 2.65
C PRO A 106 -16.97 4.64 2.43
N LYS A 107 -17.60 3.46 2.51
CA LYS A 107 -19.07 3.35 2.35
C LYS A 107 -19.84 3.89 3.56
N GLN A 108 -19.25 3.83 4.76
CA GLN A 108 -19.88 4.28 6.00
C GLN A 108 -18.86 4.88 6.97
N LYS A 109 -17.86 4.09 7.38
CA LYS A 109 -16.81 4.51 8.31
C LYS A 109 -15.44 4.33 7.66
N LEU A 110 -14.49 5.17 8.08
CA LEU A 110 -13.09 4.99 7.75
C LEU A 110 -12.63 3.56 8.10
N ASN A 111 -11.83 2.97 7.21
CA ASN A 111 -11.12 1.74 7.55
C ASN A 111 -10.25 2.00 8.79
N GLU A 112 -10.18 1.03 9.70
CA GLU A 112 -9.44 1.17 10.95
C GLU A 112 -7.97 1.58 10.75
N LYS A 113 -7.29 1.02 9.75
CA LYS A 113 -5.89 1.38 9.42
C LYS A 113 -5.77 2.86 9.03
N VAL A 114 -6.70 3.35 8.21
CA VAL A 114 -6.75 4.77 7.78
C VAL A 114 -7.07 5.67 8.98
N SER A 115 -8.03 5.28 9.82
CA SER A 115 -8.35 6.01 11.05
C SER A 115 -7.16 6.07 12.01
N ARG A 116 -6.44 4.96 12.21
CA ARG A 116 -5.24 4.92 13.06
C ARG A 116 -4.11 5.78 12.50
N GLN A 117 -3.88 5.79 11.19
CA GLN A 117 -2.91 6.68 10.54
C GLN A 117 -3.24 8.16 10.78
N LEU A 118 -4.49 8.57 10.54
CA LEU A 118 -4.96 9.94 10.76
C LEU A 118 -4.83 10.37 12.22
N ARG A 119 -5.23 9.50 13.15
CA ARG A 119 -5.10 9.75 14.59
C ARG A 119 -3.63 9.83 15.00
N PHE A 120 -2.76 8.98 14.45
CA PHE A 120 -1.32 9.05 14.71
C PHE A 120 -0.73 10.43 14.38
N TYR A 121 -1.06 11.00 13.22
CA TYR A 121 -0.60 12.34 12.86
C TYR A 121 -1.15 13.43 13.80
N ARG A 122 -2.45 13.39 14.12
CA ARG A 122 -3.07 14.30 15.09
C ARG A 122 -2.40 14.21 16.45
N ASP A 123 -2.24 13.01 16.97
CA ASP A 123 -1.73 12.80 18.32
C ASP A 123 -0.26 13.18 18.42
N LEU A 124 0.53 12.86 17.38
CA LEU A 124 1.93 13.27 17.31
C LEU A 124 2.06 14.80 17.21
N LEU A 125 1.22 15.46 16.40
CA LEU A 125 1.18 16.93 16.32
C LEU A 125 0.85 17.56 17.68
N LYS A 126 -0.11 16.99 18.40
CA LYS A 126 -0.50 17.45 19.75
C LYS A 126 0.65 17.26 20.76
N ALA A 127 1.31 16.11 20.71
CA ALA A 127 2.41 15.80 21.62
C ALA A 127 3.61 16.76 21.46
N ILE A 128 3.89 17.21 20.23
CA ILE A 128 5.02 18.13 19.98
C ILE A 128 4.63 19.62 20.07
N ASN A 129 3.36 19.94 20.27
CA ASN A 129 2.84 21.32 20.41
C ASN A 129 1.93 21.42 21.65
N PRO A 130 2.47 21.58 22.87
CA PRO A 130 1.66 21.51 24.10
C PRO A 130 0.54 22.57 24.18
N ASP A 131 0.72 23.72 23.54
CA ASP A 131 -0.26 24.82 23.51
C ASP A 131 -1.14 24.80 22.23
N HIS A 132 -1.27 23.64 21.59
CA HIS A 132 -2.11 23.50 20.40
C HIS A 132 -3.59 23.89 20.68
N PRO A 133 -4.30 24.53 19.73
CA PRO A 133 -5.75 24.66 19.81
C PRO A 133 -6.41 23.28 19.59
N PRO A 134 -7.75 23.12 19.65
CA PRO A 134 -8.39 21.86 19.30
C PRO A 134 -7.89 21.32 17.95
N VAL A 135 -7.42 20.07 17.91
CA VAL A 135 -6.90 19.42 16.69
C VAL A 135 -7.79 18.25 16.28
N TYR A 136 -8.17 18.21 15.01
CA TYR A 136 -8.94 17.14 14.38
C TYR A 136 -8.15 16.47 13.26
N ALA A 137 -8.56 15.26 12.88
CA ALA A 137 -7.98 14.53 11.77
C ALA A 137 -9.04 14.13 10.76
N GLU A 138 -8.78 14.36 9.47
CA GLU A 138 -9.74 14.13 8.40
C GLU A 138 -9.09 13.45 7.20
N GLY A 139 -9.76 12.42 6.67
CA GLY A 139 -9.46 11.84 5.36
C GLY A 139 -10.28 12.52 4.28
N TRP A 140 -9.60 13.13 3.30
CA TRP A 140 -10.20 13.90 2.21
C TRP A 140 -10.19 13.08 0.93
N TYR A 141 -11.37 12.60 0.50
CA TYR A 141 -11.50 11.73 -0.66
C TYR A 141 -11.86 12.54 -1.90
N SER A 142 -10.86 12.79 -2.74
CA SER A 142 -11.03 13.69 -3.88
C SER A 142 -11.97 13.12 -4.95
N SER A 143 -12.04 11.80 -5.10
CA SER A 143 -12.85 11.15 -6.14
C SER A 143 -14.35 11.40 -6.03
N ASN A 144 -14.87 11.61 -4.82
CA ASN A 144 -16.28 11.92 -4.58
C ASN A 144 -16.49 13.16 -3.70
N GLN A 145 -15.41 13.90 -3.42
CA GLN A 145 -15.42 15.12 -2.60
C GLN A 145 -16.00 14.91 -1.20
N THR A 146 -15.76 13.74 -0.58
CA THR A 146 -16.22 13.46 0.79
C THR A 146 -15.11 13.60 1.81
N ILE A 147 -15.48 14.04 3.01
CA ILE A 147 -14.58 14.24 4.13
C ILE A 147 -15.03 13.30 5.24
N HIS A 148 -14.08 12.57 5.83
CA HIS A 148 -14.36 11.62 6.90
C HIS A 148 -13.46 11.90 8.07
N ARG A 149 -14.06 12.10 9.24
CA ARG A 149 -13.34 12.41 10.47
C ARG A 149 -12.84 11.14 11.15
N ALA A 150 -11.61 11.18 11.64
CA ALA A 150 -11.01 10.12 12.44
C ALA A 150 -11.08 10.49 13.93
N ASP A 151 -12.14 10.00 14.57
CA ASP A 151 -12.35 10.16 16.01
C ASP A 151 -11.83 8.94 16.80
N GLY A 152 -11.58 9.17 18.09
CA GLY A 152 -11.11 8.14 19.02
C GLY A 152 -9.91 8.59 19.87
N PRO A 153 -9.53 7.76 20.86
CA PRO A 153 -8.43 8.07 21.77
C PRO A 153 -7.09 8.17 21.04
N SER A 154 -6.08 8.65 21.78
CA SER A 154 -4.70 8.70 21.30
C SER A 154 -4.20 7.31 20.93
N VAL A 155 -3.43 7.21 19.84
CA VAL A 155 -2.79 5.95 19.40
C VAL A 155 -1.28 5.92 19.64
N LEU A 156 -0.71 6.93 20.33
CA LEU A 156 0.75 7.03 20.50
C LEU A 156 1.35 5.89 21.32
N ASP A 157 0.68 5.46 22.39
CA ASP A 157 1.19 4.35 23.24
C ASP A 157 1.28 3.05 22.44
N GLU A 158 0.25 2.74 21.65
CA GLU A 158 0.26 1.60 20.73
C GLU A 158 1.33 1.75 19.64
N ALA A 159 1.54 2.97 19.12
CA ALA A 159 2.56 3.24 18.11
C ALA A 159 3.98 3.05 18.66
N PHE A 160 4.24 3.48 19.90
CA PHE A 160 5.50 3.20 20.58
C PHE A 160 5.70 1.72 20.86
N ALA A 161 4.66 1.02 21.31
CA ALA A 161 4.72 -0.43 21.51
C ALA A 161 5.04 -1.18 20.20
N ALA A 162 4.41 -0.78 19.09
CA ALA A 162 4.70 -1.33 17.77
C ALA A 162 6.14 -1.01 17.32
N TRP A 163 6.61 0.23 17.53
CA TRP A 163 7.98 0.62 17.22
C TRP A 163 9.00 -0.22 17.99
N GLU A 164 8.78 -0.45 19.28
CA GLU A 164 9.63 -1.30 20.13
C GLU A 164 9.60 -2.77 19.66
N GLY A 165 8.43 -3.26 19.23
CA GLY A 165 8.28 -4.61 18.68
C GLY A 165 8.92 -4.82 17.29
N MET A 166 9.17 -3.74 16.54
CA MET A 166 9.85 -3.80 15.23
C MET A 166 11.38 -3.78 15.34
N ARG A 167 11.94 -3.89 16.56
CA ARG A 167 13.40 -4.00 16.74
C ARG A 167 13.94 -5.18 15.94
N PRO A 168 14.99 -4.99 15.13
CA PRO A 168 15.56 -6.07 14.35
C PRO A 168 16.03 -7.24 15.24
N THR A 169 15.42 -8.40 15.06
CA THR A 169 15.78 -9.69 15.66
C THR A 169 16.56 -10.56 14.67
N GLU A 170 17.08 -11.70 15.13
CA GLU A 170 17.63 -12.72 14.22
C GLU A 170 16.47 -13.43 13.49
N GLU A 171 15.42 -13.78 14.22
CA GLU A 171 14.23 -14.44 13.68
C GLU A 171 13.27 -13.40 13.05
N PRO A 172 12.62 -13.72 11.91
CA PRO A 172 11.57 -12.88 11.36
C PRO A 172 10.42 -12.67 12.35
N LEU A 173 9.69 -11.55 12.18
CA LEU A 173 8.47 -11.31 12.95
C LEU A 173 7.43 -12.41 12.68
N GLU A 174 6.66 -12.75 13.70
CA GLU A 174 5.60 -13.76 13.61
C GLU A 174 4.58 -13.40 12.52
N GLY A 175 4.37 -14.33 11.59
CA GLY A 175 3.43 -14.17 10.50
C GLY A 175 1.98 -14.34 10.98
N THR A 176 1.10 -13.42 10.58
CA THR A 176 -0.35 -13.49 10.87
C THR A 176 -1.14 -13.67 9.58
N PRO A 177 -1.09 -14.86 8.95
CA PRO A 177 -1.71 -15.08 7.65
C PRO A 177 -3.23 -14.88 7.72
N GLY A 178 -3.78 -14.21 6.71
CA GLY A 178 -5.21 -13.94 6.61
C GLY A 178 -5.55 -13.30 5.27
N ASP A 179 -6.80 -13.42 4.83
CA ASP A 179 -7.21 -12.95 3.49
C ASP A 179 -6.88 -11.47 3.26
N VAL A 180 -7.02 -10.63 4.30
CA VAL A 180 -6.71 -9.19 4.22
C VAL A 180 -5.20 -8.93 4.31
N GLN A 181 -4.50 -9.61 5.21
CA GLN A 181 -3.06 -9.43 5.46
C GLN A 181 -2.25 -9.92 4.27
N CYS A 182 -2.57 -11.10 3.76
CA CYS A 182 -1.88 -11.72 2.66
C CYS A 182 -2.35 -11.18 1.30
N GLY A 183 -3.61 -10.72 1.15
CA GLY A 183 -4.21 -10.40 -0.15
C GLY A 183 -3.35 -9.51 -1.08
N PHE A 184 -2.65 -8.51 -0.53
CA PHE A 184 -1.74 -7.61 -1.27
C PHE A 184 -0.38 -7.50 -0.59
N CYS A 185 0.08 -8.56 0.07
CA CYS A 185 1.36 -8.55 0.78
C CYS A 185 2.52 -8.70 -0.20
N GLU A 186 3.37 -7.68 -0.26
CA GLU A 186 4.57 -7.65 -1.12
C GLU A 186 5.67 -8.61 -0.66
N TRP A 187 5.56 -9.17 0.55
CA TRP A 187 6.58 -10.06 1.12
C TRP A 187 6.36 -11.55 0.81
N LYS A 188 5.33 -11.88 0.02
CA LYS A 188 4.92 -13.28 -0.20
C LYS A 188 6.01 -14.16 -0.80
N ALA A 189 6.87 -13.65 -1.68
CA ALA A 189 7.98 -14.42 -2.25
C ALA A 189 9.01 -14.90 -1.21
N TRP A 190 9.04 -14.25 -0.04
CA TRP A 190 9.98 -14.50 1.05
C TRP A 190 9.30 -15.03 2.33
N CYS A 191 7.97 -15.09 2.36
CA CYS A 191 7.20 -15.49 3.55
C CYS A 191 6.69 -16.92 3.39
N PRO A 192 7.26 -17.94 4.07
CA PRO A 192 6.78 -19.30 3.93
C PRO A 192 5.41 -19.54 4.62
N ILE A 193 5.10 -18.75 5.64
CA ILE A 193 3.91 -18.90 6.50
C ILE A 193 2.59 -18.79 5.73
N TRP A 194 2.47 -17.87 4.75
CA TRP A 194 1.22 -17.77 3.99
C TRP A 194 0.99 -19.00 3.10
N TRP A 195 2.07 -19.61 2.60
CA TRP A 195 1.98 -20.80 1.76
C TRP A 195 1.63 -22.03 2.61
N ALA A 196 2.21 -22.17 3.80
CA ALA A 196 1.79 -23.17 4.79
C ALA A 196 0.31 -23.01 5.16
N ALA A 197 -0.15 -21.78 5.43
CA ALA A 197 -1.56 -21.49 5.71
C ALA A 197 -2.50 -21.89 4.54
N ARG A 198 -2.01 -21.81 3.29
CA ARG A 198 -2.74 -22.31 2.11
C ARG A 198 -2.87 -23.83 2.09
N ARG A 199 -1.82 -24.56 2.48
CA ARG A 199 -1.86 -26.03 2.64
C ARG A 199 -2.85 -26.43 3.73
N ASP A 200 -2.82 -25.74 4.86
CA ASP A 200 -3.62 -26.07 6.05
C ASP A 200 -5.08 -25.63 5.94
N GLY A 201 -5.44 -24.91 4.87
CA GLY A 201 -6.79 -24.44 4.59
C GLY A 201 -7.22 -23.24 5.44
N THR A 202 -6.29 -22.61 6.16
CA THR A 202 -6.55 -21.41 6.97
C THR A 202 -6.50 -20.12 6.14
N LEU A 203 -5.88 -20.16 4.95
CA LEU A 203 -5.90 -19.09 3.97
C LEU A 203 -6.62 -19.55 2.69
N SER A 204 -7.52 -18.72 2.17
CA SER A 204 -8.29 -19.04 0.96
C SER A 204 -7.42 -18.98 -0.29
N PRO A 205 -7.75 -19.77 -1.34
CA PRO A 205 -7.06 -19.68 -2.61
C PRO A 205 -7.10 -18.37 -3.37
N GLY A 206 -8.05 -17.51 -3.03
CA GLY A 206 -8.49 -16.48 -3.95
C GLY A 206 -9.34 -17.06 -5.07
N SER A 207 -10.27 -16.26 -5.57
CA SER A 207 -11.15 -16.65 -6.67
C SER A 207 -10.45 -16.44 -8.01
N MET A 208 -10.45 -15.19 -8.48
CA MET A 208 -9.97 -14.77 -9.80
C MET A 208 -8.47 -14.51 -9.83
N PHE A 209 -7.92 -13.89 -8.78
CA PHE A 209 -6.50 -13.61 -8.65
C PHE A 209 -5.92 -14.51 -7.56
N ARG A 210 -4.78 -15.14 -7.86
CA ARG A 210 -4.11 -16.08 -6.96
C ARG A 210 -2.62 -15.84 -6.95
N ASP A 211 -2.01 -16.23 -5.85
CA ASP A 211 -0.57 -16.36 -5.78
C ASP A 211 -0.19 -17.83 -5.76
N GLU A 212 0.91 -18.16 -6.42
CA GLU A 212 1.37 -19.53 -6.61
C GLU A 212 2.88 -19.63 -6.36
N VAL A 213 3.31 -20.75 -5.81
CA VAL A 213 4.72 -21.15 -5.80
C VAL A 213 4.87 -22.34 -6.74
N VAL A 214 5.73 -22.21 -7.75
CA VAL A 214 5.78 -23.12 -8.89
C VAL A 214 7.19 -23.50 -9.30
N ARG A 215 7.29 -24.54 -10.12
CA ARG A 215 8.45 -24.83 -10.96
C ARG A 215 8.08 -24.66 -12.43
N ALA A 216 8.95 -24.02 -13.21
CA ALA A 216 8.80 -23.97 -14.67
C ALA A 216 9.14 -25.34 -15.27
N VAL A 217 8.16 -25.99 -15.90
CA VAL A 217 8.35 -27.28 -16.61
C VAL A 217 8.72 -27.04 -18.07
N ARG A 218 8.06 -26.05 -18.70
CA ARG A 218 8.37 -25.56 -20.05
C ARG A 218 8.09 -24.08 -20.12
N PHE A 219 8.90 -23.36 -20.88
CA PHE A 219 8.68 -21.95 -21.18
C PHE A 219 9.12 -21.65 -22.60
N ASP A 220 8.20 -21.10 -23.39
CA ASP A 220 8.46 -20.53 -24.70
C ASP A 220 8.69 -19.02 -24.53
N ARG A 221 9.95 -18.63 -24.77
CA ARG A 221 10.42 -17.26 -24.57
C ARG A 221 9.79 -16.26 -25.54
N GLU A 222 9.40 -16.69 -26.74
CA GLU A 222 8.86 -15.80 -27.77
C GLU A 222 7.36 -15.59 -27.58
N SER A 223 6.61 -16.68 -27.44
CA SER A 223 5.15 -16.62 -27.30
C SER A 223 4.68 -16.28 -25.89
N GLY A 224 5.55 -16.44 -24.88
CA GLY A 224 5.20 -16.28 -23.47
C GLY A 224 4.35 -17.43 -22.92
N ALA A 225 4.22 -18.54 -23.66
CA ALA A 225 3.53 -19.72 -23.18
C ALA A 225 4.41 -20.49 -22.18
N ALA A 226 3.84 -20.85 -21.02
CA ALA A 226 4.53 -21.64 -20.02
C ALA A 226 3.67 -22.80 -19.51
N LEU A 227 4.34 -23.85 -19.04
CA LEU A 227 3.75 -24.92 -18.26
C LEU A 227 4.40 -24.91 -16.88
N PHE A 228 3.58 -24.68 -15.86
CA PHE A 228 4.03 -24.66 -14.47
C PHE A 228 3.54 -25.91 -13.72
N GLU A 229 4.36 -26.35 -12.77
CA GLU A 229 3.99 -27.32 -11.74
C GLU A 229 3.86 -26.59 -10.41
N ARG A 230 2.73 -26.73 -9.71
CA ARG A 230 2.60 -26.18 -8.36
C ARG A 230 3.52 -26.93 -7.40
N MET A 231 4.22 -26.18 -6.56
CA MET A 231 5.13 -26.69 -5.55
C MET A 231 4.51 -26.48 -4.16
N PRO A 232 3.72 -27.44 -3.62
CA PRO A 232 3.12 -27.30 -2.28
C PRO A 232 4.18 -27.27 -1.17
N PRO A 233 3.92 -26.60 -0.04
CA PRO A 233 4.87 -26.55 1.07
C PRO A 233 4.89 -27.88 1.84
N LEU A 234 6.08 -28.30 2.26
CA LEU A 234 6.29 -29.46 3.14
C LEU A 234 6.10 -29.11 4.61
N GLY A 235 6.69 -27.99 5.04
CA GLY A 235 6.62 -27.47 6.40
C GLY A 235 6.31 -25.98 6.40
N ASP A 236 6.80 -25.29 7.43
CA ASP A 236 6.53 -23.87 7.64
C ASP A 236 7.76 -23.00 7.37
N GLU A 237 8.89 -23.61 7.01
CA GLU A 237 10.18 -22.99 6.70
C GLU A 237 10.39 -22.80 5.18
N GLY A 238 9.39 -23.15 4.38
CA GLY A 238 9.36 -22.85 2.94
C GLY A 238 9.96 -23.90 2.04
N GLU A 239 10.29 -25.08 2.58
CA GLU A 239 10.58 -26.25 1.76
C GLU A 239 9.35 -26.68 0.97
N LEU A 240 9.60 -27.17 -0.24
CA LEU A 240 8.56 -27.47 -1.19
C LEU A 240 8.63 -28.92 -1.65
N ALA A 241 7.48 -29.52 -1.92
CA ALA A 241 7.36 -30.81 -2.58
C ALA A 241 7.01 -30.63 -4.06
N HIS A 242 7.26 -31.69 -4.84
CA HIS A 242 6.68 -31.85 -6.17
C HIS A 242 5.19 -32.18 -6.10
N SER A 243 4.46 -31.86 -7.17
CA SER A 243 3.07 -32.27 -7.30
C SER A 243 2.69 -32.63 -8.74
N ASP A 244 1.62 -33.41 -8.88
CA ASP A 244 1.03 -33.70 -10.19
C ASP A 244 0.17 -32.55 -10.73
N HIS A 245 0.04 -31.45 -9.97
CA HIS A 245 -0.78 -30.32 -10.36
C HIS A 245 -0.02 -29.40 -11.31
N ARG A 246 -0.29 -29.56 -12.61
CA ARG A 246 0.26 -28.71 -13.68
C ARG A 246 -0.80 -27.82 -14.30
N PHE A 247 -0.42 -26.62 -14.67
CA PHE A 247 -1.29 -25.67 -15.36
C PHE A 247 -0.53 -24.86 -16.42
N GLY A 248 -1.24 -24.52 -17.49
CA GLY A 248 -0.73 -23.66 -18.54
C GLY A 248 -0.80 -22.19 -18.12
N ALA A 249 0.14 -21.39 -18.59
CA ALA A 249 0.17 -19.95 -18.37
C ALA A 249 0.51 -19.19 -19.65
N ILE A 250 -0.02 -17.97 -19.75
CA ILE A 250 0.36 -17.00 -20.78
C ILE A 250 0.92 -15.76 -20.08
N LEU A 251 2.20 -15.50 -20.30
CA LEU A 251 2.92 -14.35 -19.77
C LEU A 251 3.01 -13.26 -20.84
N ARG A 252 2.73 -12.02 -20.45
CA ARG A 252 2.84 -10.83 -21.30
C ARG A 252 3.50 -9.69 -20.55
N ASP A 253 3.99 -8.73 -21.32
CA ASP A 253 4.56 -7.47 -20.82
C ASP A 253 5.57 -7.70 -19.68
N GLN A 254 5.48 -6.96 -18.57
CA GLN A 254 6.46 -7.05 -17.47
C GLN A 254 6.65 -8.48 -16.93
N ALA A 255 5.58 -9.27 -16.81
CA ALA A 255 5.71 -10.64 -16.32
C ALA A 255 6.51 -11.54 -17.28
N LEU A 256 6.40 -11.30 -18.59
CA LEU A 256 7.20 -12.02 -19.59
C LEU A 256 8.68 -11.61 -19.51
N ASP A 257 8.95 -10.32 -19.32
CA ASP A 257 10.31 -9.80 -19.19
C ASP A 257 10.97 -10.31 -17.90
N GLN A 258 10.26 -10.27 -16.76
CA GLN A 258 10.73 -10.85 -15.50
C GLN A 258 11.04 -12.35 -15.62
N MET A 259 10.19 -13.12 -16.30
CA MET A 259 10.44 -14.54 -16.52
C MET A 259 11.68 -14.77 -17.42
N ARG A 260 11.88 -13.95 -18.45
CA ARG A 260 13.06 -14.04 -19.32
C ARG A 260 14.33 -13.72 -18.55
N GLU A 261 14.34 -12.63 -17.79
CA GLU A 261 15.47 -12.24 -16.93
C GLU A 261 15.81 -13.35 -15.93
N LEU A 262 14.79 -13.94 -15.30
CA LEU A 262 14.97 -15.02 -14.35
C LEU A 262 15.61 -16.25 -15.02
N MET A 263 15.14 -16.65 -16.21
CA MET A 263 15.73 -17.76 -16.96
C MET A 263 17.15 -17.45 -17.45
N ASP A 264 17.41 -16.22 -17.91
CA ASP A 264 18.73 -15.78 -18.37
C ASP A 264 19.77 -15.71 -17.25
N SER A 265 19.32 -15.50 -16.01
CA SER A 265 20.17 -15.62 -14.82
C SER A 265 20.61 -17.06 -14.49
N GLY A 266 20.03 -18.06 -15.17
CA GLY A 266 20.27 -19.48 -14.90
C GLY A 266 19.56 -19.98 -13.63
N TYR A 267 18.52 -19.28 -13.16
CA TYR A 267 17.79 -19.67 -11.97
C TYR A 267 16.94 -20.93 -12.22
N GLU A 268 17.23 -22.01 -11.48
CA GLU A 268 16.53 -23.30 -11.58
C GLU A 268 15.58 -23.59 -10.39
N GLY A 269 15.49 -22.66 -9.44
CA GLY A 269 14.71 -22.81 -8.22
C GLY A 269 13.19 -22.64 -8.42
N ALA A 270 12.45 -22.73 -7.31
CA ALA A 270 11.02 -22.44 -7.32
C ALA A 270 10.76 -20.94 -7.54
N ILE A 271 9.64 -20.63 -8.19
CA ILE A 271 9.25 -19.30 -8.63
C ILE A 271 7.97 -18.93 -7.92
N PHE A 272 7.94 -17.74 -7.32
CA PHE A 272 6.73 -17.09 -6.86
C PHE A 272 6.05 -16.37 -8.04
N LEU A 273 4.76 -16.67 -8.25
CA LEU A 273 3.90 -15.95 -9.16
C LEU A 273 2.87 -15.15 -8.36
N GLY A 274 3.00 -13.83 -8.37
CA GLY A 274 2.10 -12.91 -7.69
C GLY A 274 0.92 -12.50 -8.57
N SER A 275 -0.29 -12.50 -7.99
CA SER A 275 -1.53 -11.98 -8.58
C SER A 275 -1.86 -12.55 -9.98
N VAL A 276 -1.62 -13.84 -10.21
CA VAL A 276 -1.98 -14.49 -11.47
C VAL A 276 -3.49 -14.53 -11.63
N ARG A 277 -3.97 -14.19 -12.83
CA ARG A 277 -5.41 -14.23 -13.13
C ARG A 277 -5.79 -15.62 -13.64
N VAL A 278 -6.64 -16.33 -12.91
CA VAL A 278 -7.14 -17.64 -13.30
C VAL A 278 -8.29 -17.51 -14.29
N ASP A 279 -8.18 -18.18 -15.44
CA ASP A 279 -9.22 -18.28 -16.46
C ASP A 279 -9.39 -19.76 -16.89
N GLY A 280 -10.30 -20.45 -16.21
CA GLY A 280 -10.51 -21.89 -16.39
C GLY A 280 -9.27 -22.70 -16.01
N LYS A 281 -8.60 -23.30 -17.01
CA LYS A 281 -7.40 -24.14 -16.83
C LYS A 281 -6.08 -23.41 -17.12
N ILE A 282 -6.17 -22.17 -17.61
CA ILE A 282 -5.01 -21.35 -17.97
C ILE A 282 -4.93 -20.18 -17.00
N VAL A 283 -3.72 -19.77 -16.64
CA VAL A 283 -3.51 -18.52 -15.89
C VAL A 283 -2.87 -17.46 -16.78
N HIS A 284 -3.19 -16.20 -16.51
CA HIS A 284 -2.66 -15.07 -17.25
C HIS A 284 -1.82 -14.19 -16.34
N LEU A 285 -0.64 -13.83 -16.83
CA LEU A 285 0.29 -12.92 -16.17
C LEU A 285 0.57 -11.71 -17.08
N GLY A 286 0.58 -10.52 -16.50
CA GLY A 286 0.79 -9.26 -17.20
C GLY A 286 1.52 -8.23 -16.33
N ASP A 287 1.39 -6.94 -16.66
CA ASP A 287 2.08 -5.84 -15.95
C ASP A 287 1.78 -5.72 -14.44
N TRP A 288 0.72 -6.36 -13.94
CA TRP A 288 0.37 -6.34 -12.51
C TRP A 288 0.89 -7.56 -11.74
N CYS A 289 1.47 -8.53 -12.45
CA CYS A 289 1.97 -9.77 -11.85
C CYS A 289 3.44 -9.63 -11.46
N GLU A 290 3.82 -10.39 -10.46
CA GLU A 290 5.21 -10.55 -10.05
C GLU A 290 5.68 -11.96 -10.43
N VAL A 291 6.85 -12.05 -11.06
CA VAL A 291 7.56 -13.31 -11.29
C VAL A 291 8.90 -13.20 -10.59
N LEU A 292 9.02 -13.82 -9.41
CA LEU A 292 10.17 -13.67 -8.52
C LEU A 292 10.72 -15.03 -8.08
N PRO A 293 12.02 -15.12 -7.71
CA PRO A 293 12.53 -16.27 -6.98
C PRO A 293 11.76 -16.53 -5.67
N TRP A 294 11.34 -17.76 -5.43
CA TRP A 294 10.90 -18.19 -4.10
C TRP A 294 12.12 -18.32 -3.19
N THR A 295 12.27 -17.39 -2.26
CA THR A 295 13.47 -17.30 -1.39
C THR A 295 13.05 -17.04 0.06
N PRO A 296 12.49 -18.03 0.78
CA PRO A 296 12.06 -17.87 2.16
C PRO A 296 13.12 -17.22 3.05
N LEU A 297 12.75 -16.13 3.73
CA LEU A 297 13.61 -15.48 4.72
C LEU A 297 13.31 -16.05 6.10
N LEU A 298 14.16 -16.96 6.56
CA LEU A 298 14.04 -17.61 7.87
C LEU A 298 14.85 -16.92 8.96
N LYS A 299 15.78 -16.05 8.56
CA LYS A 299 16.65 -15.28 9.45
C LYS A 299 16.95 -13.92 8.82
N SER A 300 17.16 -12.91 9.66
CA SER A 300 17.73 -11.64 9.24
C SER A 300 19.18 -11.87 8.81
N ILE A 301 19.49 -11.63 7.54
CA ILE A 301 20.84 -11.76 7.00
C ILE A 301 21.51 -10.40 7.15
N ARG A 302 22.34 -10.25 8.18
CA ARG A 302 23.14 -9.04 8.39
C ARG A 302 24.53 -9.25 7.78
N GLU A 303 24.75 -8.72 6.60
CA GLU A 303 26.09 -8.44 6.07
C GLU A 303 26.65 -7.15 6.70
#